data_AF-A0A4Q6CFD6-F1
#
_entry.id   AF-A0A4Q6CFD6-F1
#
_cell.length_a   1.000
_cell.length_b   1.000
_cell.length_c   1.000
_cell.angle_alpha   90.00
_cell.angle_beta   90.00
_cell.angle_gamma   90.00
#
_symmetry.space_group_name_H-M   'P 1'
#
loop_
_entity.id
_entity.type
_entity.pdbx_description
1 polymer ?
#
loop_
_entity_poly.entity_id
_entity_poly.type
_entity_poly.pdbx_seq_one_letter_code
_entity_poly.pdbx_strand_id
1 'polypeptide(L)'
;MLVCKTVNGDTLKNSIEDVKRLFPLVIKRTWFPLLVLHFGKEISLQLLNYAGLMVQREGREDIGLLVAVVGTNFFFEILWSAVWSFAAISATRAALRDEPVFSSRSLTDLNQLLIEGVRSMAAVVFRLPLLLIPAAVEVLRLLFVPHVVILDRVYQVGQADALKRSRTFARLGWLPLLISTLLVFSTGILIDSVTQGASGEAWLWQRPGAFLLSALLTLFINLVYEVFLVALFLRLTVRIADSGENHAHVQLETS
;
A
#
# COMPACT_ATOMS: atom_id res chain seq x y z
N MET A 1 21.84 6.52 -22.25
CA MET A 1 20.71 7.06 -21.44
C MET A 1 19.52 7.46 -22.34
N LEU A 2 19.08 6.60 -23.27
CA LEU A 2 18.08 6.98 -24.31
C LEU A 2 17.01 5.92 -24.64
N VAL A 3 16.88 4.83 -23.87
CA VAL A 3 15.84 3.80 -24.08
C VAL A 3 14.80 3.82 -22.97
N CYS A 4 14.24 4.99 -22.67
CA CYS A 4 13.19 5.13 -21.65
C CYS A 4 11.89 5.77 -22.19
N LYS A 5 11.79 6.05 -23.50
CA LYS A 5 10.81 7.03 -24.01
C LYS A 5 9.48 6.47 -24.52
N THR A 6 9.34 5.17 -24.78
CA THR A 6 8.10 4.62 -25.38
C THR A 6 7.39 3.55 -24.54
N VAL A 7 8.03 3.01 -23.50
CA VAL A 7 7.54 1.77 -22.85
C VAL A 7 6.51 2.00 -21.73
N ASN A 8 6.29 3.25 -21.32
CA ASN A 8 5.38 3.53 -20.18
C ASN A 8 3.90 3.54 -20.58
N GLY A 9 3.57 3.84 -21.84
CA GLY A 9 2.19 3.92 -22.32
C GLY A 9 1.48 2.55 -22.32
N ASP A 10 2.10 1.56 -22.96
CA ASP A 10 1.53 0.21 -23.07
C ASP A 10 1.44 -0.49 -21.71
N THR A 11 2.44 -0.28 -20.84
CA THR A 11 2.42 -0.84 -19.48
C THR A 11 1.21 -0.34 -18.71
N LEU A 12 0.95 0.97 -18.72
CA LEU A 12 -0.19 1.57 -18.01
C LEU A 12 -1.53 1.10 -18.59
N LYS A 13 -1.69 1.16 -19.91
CA LYS A 13 -2.93 0.76 -20.59
C LYS A 13 -3.28 -0.69 -20.24
N ASN A 14 -2.31 -1.57 -20.36
CA ASN A 14 -2.55 -2.97 -20.14
C ASN A 14 -2.76 -3.30 -18.64
N SER A 15 -2.09 -2.57 -17.71
CA SER A 15 -2.40 -2.66 -16.27
C SER A 15 -3.86 -2.28 -15.97
N ILE A 16 -4.42 -1.28 -16.65
CA ILE A 16 -5.83 -0.89 -16.50
C ILE A 16 -6.77 -2.00 -16.99
N GLU A 17 -6.43 -2.67 -18.09
CA GLU A 17 -7.20 -3.83 -18.58
C GLU A 17 -7.20 -4.99 -17.58
N ASP A 18 -6.06 -5.28 -16.96
CA ASP A 18 -5.98 -6.30 -15.91
C ASP A 18 -6.84 -5.93 -14.69
N VAL A 19 -6.82 -4.66 -14.26
CA VAL A 19 -7.66 -4.20 -13.15
C VAL A 19 -9.14 -4.43 -13.45
N LYS A 20 -9.62 -4.09 -14.65
CA LYS A 20 -11.02 -4.33 -15.06
C LYS A 20 -11.40 -5.81 -14.96
N ARG A 21 -10.46 -6.71 -15.26
CA ARG A 21 -10.67 -8.16 -15.18
C ARG A 21 -10.61 -8.68 -13.73
N LEU A 22 -9.64 -8.22 -12.95
CA LEU A 22 -9.36 -8.73 -11.60
C LEU A 22 -10.32 -8.18 -10.55
N PHE A 23 -10.67 -6.91 -10.65
CA PHE A 23 -11.50 -6.21 -9.67
C PHE A 23 -12.82 -6.92 -9.33
N PRO A 24 -13.67 -7.35 -10.30
CA PRO A 24 -14.92 -8.04 -9.96
C PRO A 24 -14.68 -9.40 -9.29
N LEU A 25 -13.59 -10.09 -9.63
CA LEU A 25 -13.23 -11.38 -9.00
C LEU A 25 -12.80 -11.18 -7.54
N VAL A 26 -11.99 -10.15 -7.28
CA VAL A 26 -11.55 -9.78 -5.93
C VAL A 26 -12.74 -9.40 -5.06
N ILE A 27 -13.62 -8.52 -5.55
CA ILE A 27 -14.86 -8.14 -4.84
C ILE A 27 -15.68 -9.38 -4.51
N LYS A 28 -16.01 -10.21 -5.51
CA LYS A 28 -16.88 -11.37 -5.32
C LYS A 28 -16.40 -12.29 -4.20
N ARG A 29 -15.09 -12.48 -4.06
CA ARG A 29 -14.49 -13.44 -3.11
C ARG A 29 -14.17 -12.82 -1.75
N THR A 30 -13.93 -11.51 -1.67
CA THR A 30 -13.30 -10.90 -0.48
C THR A 30 -13.92 -9.60 0.02
N TRP A 31 -15.04 -9.15 -0.57
CA TRP A 31 -15.67 -7.88 -0.16
C TRP A 31 -15.99 -7.82 1.33
N PHE A 32 -16.51 -8.90 1.93
CA PHE A 32 -16.93 -8.87 3.33
C PHE A 32 -15.74 -8.78 4.31
N PRO A 33 -14.69 -9.63 4.22
CA PRO A 33 -13.48 -9.43 5.03
C PRO A 33 -12.83 -8.06 4.85
N LEU A 34 -12.75 -7.56 3.62
CA LEU A 34 -12.16 -6.24 3.34
C LEU A 34 -13.00 -5.11 3.96
N LEU A 35 -14.33 -5.24 3.92
CA LEU A 35 -15.24 -4.29 4.57
C LEU A 35 -15.01 -4.31 6.08
N VAL A 36 -15.03 -5.47 6.73
CA VAL A 36 -14.79 -5.59 8.18
C VAL A 36 -13.44 -4.98 8.58
N LEU A 37 -12.38 -5.28 7.82
CA LEU A 37 -11.04 -4.72 8.05
C LEU A 37 -11.02 -3.19 7.91
N HIS A 38 -11.65 -2.67 6.86
CA HIS A 38 -11.68 -1.22 6.63
C HIS A 38 -12.47 -0.49 7.72
N PHE A 39 -13.66 -0.96 8.07
CA PHE A 39 -14.43 -0.36 9.17
C PHE A 39 -13.70 -0.48 10.51
N GLY A 40 -13.04 -1.62 10.77
CA GLY A 40 -12.20 -1.80 11.95
C GLY A 40 -11.07 -0.77 12.03
N LYS A 41 -10.39 -0.50 10.89
CA LYS A 41 -9.40 0.58 10.78
C LYS A 41 -10.01 1.94 11.09
N GLU A 42 -11.09 2.31 10.42
CA GLU A 42 -11.71 3.64 10.59
C GLU A 42 -12.17 3.87 12.02
N ILE A 43 -12.80 2.88 12.67
CA ILE A 43 -13.21 2.97 14.07
C ILE A 43 -11.98 3.13 14.98
N SER A 44 -10.92 2.36 14.75
CA SER A 44 -9.69 2.43 15.55
C SER A 44 -9.03 3.82 15.45
N LEU A 45 -8.96 4.38 14.24
CA LEU A 45 -8.41 5.73 14.02
C LEU A 45 -9.26 6.81 14.68
N GLN A 46 -10.60 6.71 14.61
CA GLN A 46 -11.49 7.64 15.30
C GLN A 46 -11.31 7.60 16.82
N LEU A 47 -11.16 6.42 17.40
CA LEU A 47 -10.90 6.25 18.84
C LEU A 47 -9.55 6.87 19.25
N LEU A 48 -8.50 6.67 18.44
CA LEU A 48 -7.18 7.25 18.69
C LEU A 48 -7.18 8.77 18.56
N ASN A 49 -7.85 9.31 17.55
CA ASN A 49 -8.00 10.75 17.37
C ASN A 49 -8.78 11.39 18.53
N TYR A 50 -9.85 10.73 18.97
CA TYR A 50 -10.60 11.17 20.15
C TYR A 50 -9.74 11.17 21.42
N ALA A 51 -8.95 10.12 21.65
CA ALA A 51 -8.01 10.07 22.76
C ALA A 51 -6.98 11.21 22.68
N GLY A 52 -6.42 11.47 21.50
CA GLY A 52 -5.49 12.59 21.26
C GLY A 52 -6.10 13.95 21.57
N LEU A 53 -7.37 14.18 21.17
CA LEU A 53 -8.10 15.41 21.48
C LEU A 53 -8.35 15.58 22.98
N MET A 54 -8.66 14.50 23.71
CA MET A 54 -8.85 14.57 25.15
C MET A 54 -7.57 14.91 25.89
N VAL A 55 -6.44 14.33 25.47
CA VAL A 55 -5.11 14.69 26.00
C VAL A 55 -4.81 16.18 25.79
N GLN A 56 -5.11 16.71 24.61
CA GLN A 56 -4.90 18.14 24.32
C GLN A 56 -5.82 19.06 25.13
N ARG A 57 -7.09 18.68 25.32
CA ARG A 57 -8.08 19.47 26.06
C ARG A 57 -7.78 19.59 27.55
N GLU A 58 -7.20 18.56 28.15
CA GLU A 58 -6.86 18.58 29.58
C GLU A 58 -5.67 19.50 29.91
N GLY A 59 -5.03 20.13 28.92
CA GLY A 59 -3.98 21.13 29.13
C GLY A 59 -2.73 20.56 29.81
N ARG A 60 -2.61 19.24 29.92
CA ARG A 60 -1.43 18.56 30.42
C ARG A 60 -0.46 18.38 29.26
N GLU A 61 0.55 19.23 29.22
CA GLU A 61 1.74 19.08 28.36
C GLU A 61 2.62 17.89 28.83
N ASP A 62 2.02 16.74 29.12
CA ASP A 62 2.77 15.53 29.43
C ASP A 62 3.37 15.00 28.12
N ILE A 63 4.63 15.35 27.91
CA ILE A 63 5.43 14.91 26.75
C ILE A 63 5.39 13.38 26.62
N GLY A 64 5.37 12.65 27.74
CA GLY A 64 5.31 11.18 27.73
C GLY A 64 4.01 10.68 27.12
N LEU A 65 2.88 11.30 27.48
CA LEU A 65 1.57 10.96 26.94
C LEU A 65 1.45 11.31 25.45
N LEU A 66 2.00 12.47 25.03
CA LEU A 66 2.06 12.86 23.62
C LEU A 66 2.87 11.84 22.80
N VAL A 67 4.05 11.45 23.29
CA VAL A 67 4.90 10.43 22.66
C VAL A 67 4.17 9.09 22.59
N ALA A 68 3.46 8.69 23.64
CA ALA A 68 2.68 7.45 23.64
C ALA A 68 1.54 7.48 22.60
N VAL A 69 0.81 8.59 22.48
CA VAL A 69 -0.27 8.74 21.49
C VAL A 69 0.28 8.72 20.07
N VAL A 70 1.36 9.47 19.79
CA VAL A 70 2.00 9.50 18.46
C VAL A 70 2.56 8.13 18.10
N GLY A 71 3.27 7.47 19.03
CA GLY A 71 3.83 6.14 18.82
C GLY A 71 2.75 5.08 18.60
N THR A 72 1.64 5.16 19.33
CA THR A 72 0.48 4.27 19.17
C THR A 72 -0.17 4.48 17.80
N ASN A 73 -0.42 5.73 17.41
CA ASN A 73 -1.00 6.05 16.10
C ASN A 73 -0.12 5.50 14.97
N PHE A 74 1.19 5.72 15.06
CA PHE A 74 2.15 5.21 14.10
C PHE A 74 2.17 3.68 14.01
N PHE A 75 2.12 2.99 15.15
CA PHE A 75 2.01 1.53 15.19
C PHE A 75 0.72 1.04 14.50
N PHE A 76 -0.42 1.64 14.81
CA PHE A 76 -1.71 1.28 14.19
C PHE A 76 -1.73 1.53 12.69
N GLU A 77 -1.12 2.61 12.21
CA GLU A 77 -1.01 2.86 10.77
C GLU A 77 -0.19 1.77 10.07
N ILE A 78 0.95 1.37 10.64
CA ILE A 78 1.76 0.27 10.09
C ILE A 78 0.97 -1.04 10.12
N LEU A 79 0.34 -1.35 11.25
CA LEU A 79 -0.44 -2.57 11.44
C LEU A 79 -1.58 -2.65 10.42
N TRP A 80 -2.38 -1.59 10.31
CA TRP A 80 -3.51 -1.56 9.39
C TRP A 80 -3.09 -1.54 7.94
N SER A 81 -2.02 -0.83 7.59
CA SER A 81 -1.45 -0.86 6.24
C SER A 81 -0.99 -2.27 5.88
N ALA A 82 -0.27 -2.96 6.78
CA ALA A 82 0.18 -4.33 6.55
C ALA A 82 -0.99 -5.31 6.41
N VAL A 83 -1.97 -5.26 7.32
CA VAL A 83 -3.15 -6.13 7.28
C VAL A 83 -3.97 -5.88 6.01
N TRP A 84 -4.16 -4.62 5.61
CA TRP A 84 -4.88 -4.25 4.41
C TRP A 84 -4.17 -4.76 3.14
N SER A 85 -2.89 -4.44 2.97
CA SER A 85 -2.14 -4.89 1.80
C SER A 85 -2.04 -6.42 1.76
N PHE A 86 -1.84 -7.07 2.91
CA PHE A 86 -1.87 -8.53 2.99
C PHE A 86 -3.21 -9.10 2.51
N ALA A 87 -4.33 -8.58 3.00
CA ALA A 87 -5.66 -9.04 2.62
C ALA A 87 -5.94 -8.79 1.13
N ALA A 88 -5.64 -7.60 0.61
CA ALA A 88 -5.88 -7.23 -0.79
C ALA A 88 -5.00 -8.02 -1.77
N ILE A 89 -3.71 -8.20 -1.45
CA ILE A 89 -2.79 -8.98 -2.29
C ILE A 89 -3.17 -10.47 -2.25
N SER A 90 -3.48 -11.01 -1.07
CA SER A 90 -3.91 -12.41 -0.92
C SER A 90 -5.23 -12.68 -1.63
N ALA A 91 -6.18 -11.74 -1.56
CA ALA A 91 -7.44 -11.80 -2.30
C ALA A 91 -7.21 -11.83 -3.82
N THR A 92 -6.32 -10.98 -4.32
CA THR A 92 -5.99 -10.90 -5.74
C THR A 92 -5.28 -12.17 -6.21
N ARG A 93 -4.35 -12.71 -5.41
CA ARG A 93 -3.70 -13.99 -5.68
C ARG A 93 -4.70 -15.15 -5.70
N ALA A 94 -5.60 -15.21 -4.73
CA ALA A 94 -6.65 -16.22 -4.65
C ALA A 94 -7.58 -16.15 -5.87
N ALA A 95 -7.94 -14.94 -6.33
CA ALA A 95 -8.73 -14.75 -7.54
C ALA A 95 -8.00 -15.22 -8.82
N LEU A 96 -6.68 -15.06 -8.88
CA LEU A 96 -5.85 -15.45 -10.03
C LEU A 96 -5.57 -16.96 -10.10
N ARG A 97 -5.41 -17.62 -8.96
CA ARG A 97 -4.94 -19.02 -8.87
C ARG A 97 -5.98 -20.01 -8.37
N ASP A 98 -7.18 -19.52 -8.06
CA ASP A 98 -8.24 -20.27 -7.39
C ASP A 98 -7.82 -20.89 -6.04
N GLU A 99 -6.81 -20.29 -5.39
CA GLU A 99 -6.33 -20.70 -4.07
C GLU A 99 -7.24 -20.14 -2.95
N PRO A 100 -7.31 -20.77 -1.76
CA PRO A 100 -7.95 -20.15 -0.60
C PRO A 100 -7.23 -18.84 -0.23
N VAL A 101 -8.00 -17.83 0.19
CA VAL A 101 -7.47 -16.49 0.55
C VAL A 101 -6.48 -16.58 1.72
N PHE A 102 -6.79 -17.44 2.70
CA PHE A 102 -5.92 -17.70 3.84
C PHE A 102 -5.35 -19.11 3.72
N SER A 103 -4.03 -19.19 3.57
CA SER A 103 -3.27 -20.44 3.61
C SER A 103 -2.60 -20.63 4.97
N SER A 104 -2.03 -21.81 5.22
CA SER A 104 -1.22 -22.05 6.43
C SER A 104 0.01 -21.14 6.54
N ARG A 105 0.47 -20.54 5.42
CA ARG A 105 1.58 -19.57 5.40
C ARG A 105 1.16 -18.12 5.69
N SER A 106 -0.15 -17.84 5.73
CA SER A 106 -0.69 -16.47 5.88
C SER A 106 -0.12 -15.69 7.07
N LEU A 107 0.03 -16.33 8.23
CA LEU A 107 0.59 -15.68 9.42
C LEU A 107 2.08 -15.38 9.28
N THR A 108 2.83 -16.25 8.60
CA THR A 108 4.26 -16.03 8.34
C THR A 108 4.45 -14.87 7.38
N ASP A 109 3.66 -14.83 6.30
CA ASP A 109 3.68 -13.76 5.32
C ASP A 109 3.29 -12.41 5.95
N LEU A 110 2.27 -12.39 6.82
CA LEU A 110 1.87 -11.19 7.55
C LEU A 110 2.95 -10.71 8.54
N ASN A 111 3.56 -11.63 9.29
CA ASN A 111 4.65 -11.27 10.20
C ASN A 111 5.84 -10.69 9.44
N GLN A 112 6.22 -11.32 8.33
CA GLN A 112 7.29 -10.82 7.46
C GLN A 112 6.95 -9.45 6.87
N LEU A 113 5.68 -9.23 6.52
CA LEU A 113 5.21 -7.93 6.05
C LEU A 113 5.29 -6.85 7.13
N LEU A 114 4.95 -7.16 8.38
CA LEU A 114 5.10 -6.22 9.49
C LEU A 114 6.57 -5.84 9.73
N ILE A 115 7.46 -6.83 9.75
CA ILE A 115 8.92 -6.60 9.90
C ILE A 115 9.43 -5.70 8.77
N GLU A 116 9.07 -6.01 7.53
CA GLU A 116 9.48 -5.22 6.37
C GLU A 116 8.81 -3.85 6.31
N GLY A 117 7.58 -3.72 6.82
CA GLY A 117 6.87 -2.46 6.98
C GLY A 117 7.60 -1.53 7.95
N VAL A 118 7.98 -2.02 9.13
CA VAL A 118 8.79 -1.26 10.10
C VAL A 118 10.13 -0.87 9.51
N ARG A 119 10.81 -1.80 8.82
CA ARG A 119 12.12 -1.55 8.18
C ARG A 119 12.02 -0.47 7.08
N SER A 120 10.97 -0.54 6.27
CA SER A 120 10.67 0.43 5.22
C SER A 120 10.38 1.81 5.80
N MET A 121 9.56 1.85 6.85
CA MET A 121 9.20 3.10 7.51
C MET A 121 10.39 3.75 8.19
N ALA A 122 11.24 2.97 8.88
CA ALA A 122 12.49 3.48 9.44
C ALA A 122 13.35 4.15 8.36
N ALA A 123 13.46 3.55 7.18
CA ALA A 123 14.20 4.13 6.06
C ALA A 123 13.62 5.47 5.57
N VAL A 124 12.31 5.70 5.70
CA VAL A 124 11.67 6.98 5.42
C VAL A 124 11.93 7.97 6.56
N VAL A 125 11.72 7.57 7.81
CA VAL A 125 11.91 8.40 9.01
C VAL A 125 13.33 8.93 9.11
N PHE A 126 14.35 8.11 8.84
CA PHE A 126 15.75 8.56 8.82
C PHE A 126 16.05 9.62 7.76
N ARG A 127 15.23 9.74 6.72
CA ARG A 127 15.40 10.74 5.66
C ARG A 127 14.61 12.01 5.90
N LEU A 128 13.60 11.99 6.77
CA LEU A 128 12.78 13.16 7.10
C LEU A 128 13.62 14.36 7.58
N PRO A 129 14.63 14.20 8.46
CA PRO A 129 15.44 15.34 8.91
C PRO A 129 16.27 15.99 7.81
N LEU A 130 16.58 15.24 6.73
CA LEU A 130 17.38 15.77 5.64
C LEU A 130 16.53 16.73 4.81
N LEU A 131 15.43 16.24 4.24
CA LEU A 131 14.48 16.99 3.40
C LEU A 131 13.17 16.19 3.21
N LEU A 132 12.04 16.87 3.00
CA LEU A 132 10.74 16.23 2.72
C LEU A 132 10.69 15.51 1.36
N ILE A 133 11.28 16.09 0.31
CA ILE A 133 11.20 15.54 -1.06
C ILE A 133 11.89 14.15 -1.16
N PRO A 134 13.13 13.94 -0.66
CA PRO A 134 13.76 12.63 -0.63
C PRO A 134 12.96 11.58 0.16
N ALA A 135 12.31 11.98 1.25
CA ALA A 135 11.46 11.09 2.02
C ALA A 135 10.22 10.66 1.20
N ALA A 136 9.54 11.59 0.53
CA ALA A 136 8.39 11.28 -0.34
C ALA A 136 8.79 10.37 -1.51
N VAL A 137 9.94 10.62 -2.14
CA VAL A 137 10.48 9.75 -3.20
C VAL A 137 10.79 8.36 -2.66
N GLU A 138 11.30 8.25 -1.43
CA GLU A 138 11.54 6.96 -0.80
C GLU A 138 10.23 6.23 -0.49
N VAL A 139 9.18 6.92 -0.02
CA VAL A 139 7.84 6.32 0.15
C VAL A 139 7.38 5.69 -1.16
N LEU A 140 7.42 6.42 -2.27
CA LEU A 140 7.07 5.89 -3.60
C LEU A 140 7.91 4.65 -3.96
N ARG A 141 9.22 4.69 -3.68
CA ARG A 141 10.11 3.55 -3.95
C ARG A 141 9.81 2.32 -3.11
N LEU A 142 9.16 2.48 -1.97
CA LEU A 142 8.86 1.41 -1.02
C LEU A 142 7.42 0.90 -1.12
N LEU A 143 6.55 1.51 -1.95
CA LEU A 143 5.18 1.05 -2.19
C LEU A 143 5.08 -0.42 -2.65
N PHE A 144 6.09 -0.93 -3.35
CA PHE A 144 6.11 -2.33 -3.78
C PHE A 144 6.60 -3.31 -2.71
N VAL A 145 7.01 -2.87 -1.51
CA VAL A 145 7.50 -3.79 -0.47
C VAL A 145 6.48 -4.88 -0.13
N PRO A 146 5.18 -4.58 0.13
CA PRO A 146 4.19 -5.61 0.38
C PRO A 146 4.05 -6.63 -0.74
N HIS A 147 4.11 -6.14 -1.98
CA HIS A 147 4.01 -6.94 -3.19
C HIS A 147 5.21 -7.86 -3.36
N VAL A 148 6.43 -7.35 -3.11
CA VAL A 148 7.65 -8.14 -3.13
C VAL A 148 7.59 -9.25 -2.06
N VAL A 149 7.16 -8.91 -0.84
CA VAL A 149 7.08 -9.88 0.26
C VAL A 149 6.15 -11.04 -0.08
N ILE A 150 4.96 -10.75 -0.62
CA ILE A 150 3.91 -11.76 -0.81
C ILE A 150 4.00 -12.49 -2.16
N LEU A 151 4.48 -11.81 -3.22
CA LEU A 151 4.40 -12.33 -4.59
C LEU A 151 5.78 -12.71 -5.19
N ASP A 152 6.88 -12.12 -4.72
CA ASP A 152 8.20 -12.36 -5.33
C ASP A 152 8.85 -13.64 -4.81
N ARG A 153 8.94 -14.65 -5.68
CA ARG A 153 9.56 -15.94 -5.35
C ARG A 153 11.03 -15.79 -4.92
N VAL A 154 11.78 -14.86 -5.51
CA VAL A 154 13.21 -14.72 -5.21
C VAL A 154 13.42 -14.18 -3.79
N TYR A 155 12.52 -13.31 -3.34
CA TYR A 155 12.47 -12.86 -1.95
C TYR A 155 12.05 -14.00 -1.01
N GLN A 156 11.02 -14.76 -1.36
CA GLN A 156 10.52 -15.88 -0.54
C GLN A 156 11.56 -16.98 -0.31
N VAL A 157 12.50 -17.17 -1.23
CA VAL A 157 13.63 -18.12 -1.07
C VAL A 157 14.81 -17.49 -0.31
N GLY A 158 14.71 -16.22 0.10
CA GLY A 158 15.75 -15.51 0.86
C GLY A 158 16.94 -15.04 0.02
N GLN A 159 16.82 -15.04 -1.31
CA GLN A 159 17.91 -14.66 -2.22
C GLN A 159 17.96 -13.15 -2.51
N ALA A 160 16.90 -12.42 -2.18
CA ALA A 160 16.78 -11.00 -2.45
C ALA A 160 16.32 -10.23 -1.21
N ASP A 161 16.75 -8.98 -1.12
CA ASP A 161 16.29 -8.04 -0.11
C ASP A 161 15.05 -7.26 -0.61
N ALA A 162 14.00 -7.19 0.20
CA ALA A 162 12.72 -6.57 -0.19
C ALA A 162 12.88 -5.09 -0.60
N LEU A 163 13.66 -4.31 0.16
CA LEU A 163 13.86 -2.88 -0.13
C LEU A 163 14.60 -2.67 -1.45
N LYS A 164 15.64 -3.46 -1.71
CA LYS A 164 16.38 -3.41 -2.99
C LYS A 164 15.50 -3.79 -4.16
N ARG A 165 14.75 -4.89 -4.07
CA ARG A 165 13.79 -5.33 -5.10
C ARG A 165 12.73 -4.27 -5.36
N SER A 166 12.11 -3.75 -4.31
CA SER A 166 11.07 -2.72 -4.39
C SER A 166 11.55 -1.47 -5.15
N ARG A 167 12.77 -1.00 -4.86
CA ARG A 167 13.41 0.11 -5.59
C ARG A 167 13.63 -0.20 -7.08
N THR A 168 13.96 -1.44 -7.44
CA THR A 168 14.10 -1.86 -8.85
C THR A 168 12.76 -1.79 -9.58
N PHE A 169 11.69 -2.32 -8.97
CA PHE A 169 10.32 -2.22 -9.51
C PHE A 169 9.88 -0.77 -9.66
N ALA A 170 10.09 0.04 -8.61
CA ALA A 170 9.72 1.45 -8.61
C ALA A 170 10.45 2.25 -9.70
N ARG A 171 11.71 1.94 -10.01
CA ARG A 171 12.44 2.61 -11.12
C ARG A 171 11.86 2.27 -12.49
N LEU A 172 11.43 1.01 -12.69
CA LEU A 172 10.89 0.56 -13.97
C LEU A 172 9.44 1.03 -14.20
N GLY A 173 8.65 1.14 -13.13
CA GLY A 173 7.25 1.57 -13.15
C GLY A 173 6.99 2.97 -12.58
N TRP A 174 8.00 3.84 -12.51
CA TRP A 174 7.93 5.07 -11.71
C TRP A 174 6.78 6.00 -12.10
N LEU A 175 6.48 6.12 -13.40
CA LEU A 175 5.47 7.05 -13.91
C LEU A 175 4.04 6.57 -13.59
N PRO A 176 3.62 5.35 -13.95
CA PRO A 176 2.34 4.79 -13.49
C PRO A 176 2.16 4.83 -11.97
N LEU A 177 3.24 4.53 -11.23
CA LEU A 177 3.23 4.55 -9.77
C LEU A 177 3.01 5.96 -9.22
N LEU A 178 3.72 6.95 -9.76
CA LEU A 178 3.56 8.35 -9.36
C LEU A 178 2.15 8.86 -9.65
N ILE A 179 1.64 8.64 -10.88
CA ILE A 179 0.32 9.12 -11.30
C ILE A 179 -0.78 8.51 -10.41
N SER A 180 -0.74 7.19 -10.21
CA SER A 180 -1.75 6.51 -9.38
C SER A 180 -1.71 6.96 -7.92
N THR A 181 -0.51 7.14 -7.35
CA THR A 181 -0.35 7.62 -5.97
C THR A 181 -0.87 9.05 -5.81
N LEU A 182 -0.54 9.95 -6.75
CA LEU A 182 -1.05 11.32 -6.74
C LEU A 182 -2.57 11.36 -6.87
N LEU A 183 -3.16 10.49 -7.69
CA LEU A 183 -4.61 10.40 -7.87
C LEU A 183 -5.29 9.95 -6.58
N VAL A 184 -4.82 8.87 -5.94
CA VAL A 184 -5.36 8.40 -4.66
C VAL A 184 -5.22 9.46 -3.57
N PHE A 185 -4.07 10.11 -3.47
CA PHE A 185 -3.85 11.17 -2.49
C PHE A 185 -4.81 12.35 -2.70
N SER A 186 -4.97 12.79 -3.95
CA SER A 186 -5.86 13.90 -4.31
C SER A 186 -7.33 13.56 -4.06
N THR A 187 -7.76 12.33 -4.38
CA THR A 187 -9.12 11.87 -4.08
C THR A 187 -9.35 11.73 -2.57
N GLY A 188 -8.34 11.29 -1.82
CA GLY A 188 -8.39 11.24 -0.36
C GLY A 188 -8.64 12.62 0.24
N ILE A 189 -7.86 13.63 -0.16
CA ILE A 189 -8.06 15.03 0.27
C ILE A 189 -9.45 15.54 -0.14
N LEU A 190 -9.91 15.22 -1.35
CA LEU A 190 -11.23 15.65 -1.80
C LEU A 190 -12.34 15.03 -0.96
N ILE A 191 -12.28 13.72 -0.71
CA ILE A 191 -13.24 13.02 0.16
C ILE A 191 -13.22 13.67 1.53
N ASP A 192 -12.04 13.85 2.10
CA ASP A 192 -11.86 14.48 3.41
C ASP A 192 -12.46 15.89 3.46
N SER A 193 -12.22 16.72 2.44
CA SER A 193 -12.76 18.08 2.38
C SER A 193 -14.28 18.13 2.23
N VAL A 194 -14.87 17.19 1.48
CA VAL A 194 -16.31 17.12 1.24
C VAL A 194 -17.02 16.52 2.44
N THR A 195 -16.40 15.54 3.08
CA THR A 195 -16.95 14.89 4.26
C THR A 195 -16.76 15.80 5.44
N GLN A 196 -15.54 16.18 5.83
CA GLN A 196 -15.16 16.89 7.06
C GLN A 196 -15.66 18.34 7.25
N GLY A 197 -16.70 18.79 6.57
CA GLY A 197 -17.25 20.15 6.67
C GLY A 197 -17.15 20.81 8.07
N ALA A 198 -16.11 21.64 8.23
CA ALA A 198 -15.81 22.63 9.26
C ALA A 198 -15.88 22.30 10.77
N SER A 199 -16.31 21.12 11.23
CA SER A 199 -16.47 20.85 12.68
C SER A 199 -15.56 19.73 13.18
N GLY A 200 -14.58 20.07 14.03
CA GLY A 200 -13.68 19.13 14.72
C GLY A 200 -14.33 18.28 15.82
N GLU A 201 -15.59 17.89 15.66
CA GLU A 201 -16.34 17.06 16.62
C GLU A 201 -16.53 15.64 16.10
N ALA A 202 -16.66 14.65 17.01
CA ALA A 202 -16.68 13.22 16.69
C ALA A 202 -17.77 12.83 15.65
N TRP A 203 -17.31 12.67 14.41
CA TRP A 203 -18.10 12.51 13.19
C TRP A 203 -19.04 11.31 13.16
N LEU A 204 -18.61 10.20 13.79
CA LEU A 204 -19.32 8.92 13.76
C LEU A 204 -20.76 9.03 14.26
N TRP A 205 -20.97 9.81 15.33
CA TRP A 205 -22.25 9.91 16.02
C TRP A 205 -23.16 10.99 15.45
N GLN A 206 -22.58 12.09 14.94
CA GLN A 206 -23.35 13.23 14.46
C GLN A 206 -23.84 13.04 13.02
N ARG A 207 -23.01 12.43 12.16
CA ARG A 207 -23.30 12.27 10.73
C ARG A 207 -22.96 10.85 10.26
N PRO A 208 -23.62 9.80 10.80
CA PRO A 208 -23.29 8.40 10.49
C PRO A 208 -23.42 8.08 9.00
N GLY A 209 -24.35 8.72 8.28
CA GLY A 209 -24.51 8.55 6.83
C GLY A 209 -23.34 9.09 6.01
N ALA A 210 -22.82 10.27 6.37
CA ALA A 210 -21.65 10.86 5.71
C ALA A 210 -20.38 10.03 5.99
N PHE A 211 -20.23 9.56 7.24
CA PHE A 211 -19.18 8.64 7.61
C PHE A 211 -19.24 7.34 6.80
N LEU A 212 -20.42 6.70 6.73
CA LEU A 212 -20.61 5.46 5.98
C LEU A 212 -20.26 5.65 4.50
N LEU A 213 -20.74 6.73 3.87
CA LEU A 213 -20.43 7.05 2.48
C LEU A 213 -18.93 7.27 2.27
N SER A 214 -18.28 8.01 3.15
CA SER A 214 -16.83 8.26 3.10
C SER A 214 -16.02 6.96 3.22
N ALA A 215 -16.38 6.10 4.17
CA ALA A 215 -15.74 4.81 4.37
C ALA A 215 -15.93 3.90 3.14
N LEU A 216 -17.14 3.85 2.56
CA LEU A 216 -17.39 3.05 1.36
C LEU A 216 -16.61 3.57 0.14
N LEU A 217 -16.51 4.88 -0.05
CA LEU A 217 -15.71 5.48 -1.13
C LEU A 217 -14.22 5.20 -0.94
N THR A 218 -13.72 5.37 0.29
CA THR A 218 -12.31 5.14 0.63
C THR A 218 -11.94 3.67 0.48
N LEU A 219 -12.81 2.75 0.94
CA LEU A 219 -12.70 1.32 0.69
C LEU A 219 -12.56 1.01 -0.80
N PHE A 220 -13.48 1.56 -1.62
CA PHE A 220 -13.49 1.33 -3.05
C PHE A 220 -12.20 1.81 -3.72
N ILE A 221 -11.76 3.04 -3.42
CA ILE A 221 -10.55 3.62 -3.99
C ILE A 221 -9.30 2.83 -3.58
N ASN A 222 -9.17 2.51 -2.29
CA ASN A 222 -8.03 1.75 -1.79
C ASN A 222 -7.97 0.34 -2.42
N LEU A 223 -9.13 -0.29 -2.62
CA LEU A 223 -9.19 -1.59 -3.27
C LEU A 223 -8.79 -1.52 -4.74
N VAL A 224 -9.33 -0.55 -5.49
CA VAL A 224 -8.96 -0.32 -6.90
C VAL A 224 -7.45 -0.06 -7.01
N TYR A 225 -6.90 0.77 -6.11
CA TYR A 225 -5.48 1.10 -6.08
C TYR A 225 -4.61 -0.13 -5.80
N GLU A 226 -4.92 -0.93 -4.79
CA GLU A 226 -4.15 -2.15 -4.49
C GLU A 226 -4.22 -3.17 -5.64
N VAL A 227 -5.39 -3.39 -6.24
CA VAL A 227 -5.52 -4.26 -7.42
C VAL A 227 -4.66 -3.73 -8.58
N PHE A 228 -4.63 -2.41 -8.77
CA PHE A 228 -3.76 -1.78 -9.76
C PHE A 228 -2.27 -1.99 -9.46
N LEU A 229 -1.85 -1.83 -8.20
CA LEU A 229 -0.46 -2.08 -7.80
C LEU A 229 -0.06 -3.54 -8.01
N VAL A 230 -0.93 -4.49 -7.71
CA VAL A 230 -0.69 -5.92 -7.99
C VAL A 230 -0.54 -6.16 -9.49
N ALA A 231 -1.46 -5.64 -10.32
CA ALA A 231 -1.39 -5.79 -11.77
C ALA A 231 -0.10 -5.19 -12.35
N LEU A 232 0.27 -3.99 -11.90
CA LEU A 232 1.51 -3.32 -12.27
C LEU A 232 2.74 -4.14 -11.85
N PHE A 233 2.75 -4.65 -10.61
CA PHE A 233 3.83 -5.48 -10.08
C PHE A 233 4.05 -6.76 -10.90
N LEU A 234 2.97 -7.48 -11.23
CA LEU A 234 3.04 -8.71 -12.03
C LEU A 234 3.63 -8.45 -13.42
N ARG A 235 3.23 -7.36 -14.08
CA ARG A 235 3.78 -6.97 -15.39
C ARG A 235 5.26 -6.62 -15.33
N LEU A 236 5.65 -5.86 -14.32
CA LEU A 236 7.06 -5.51 -14.13
C LEU A 236 7.91 -6.75 -13.83
N THR A 237 7.34 -7.74 -13.13
CA THR A 237 8.03 -9.02 -12.85
C THR A 237 8.32 -9.79 -14.14
N VAL A 238 7.32 -9.94 -15.03
CA VAL A 238 7.51 -10.57 -16.35
C VAL A 238 8.60 -9.85 -17.13
N ARG A 239 8.54 -8.52 -17.18
CA ARG A 239 9.52 -7.71 -17.91
C ARG A 239 10.96 -7.84 -17.38
N ILE A 240 11.13 -7.95 -16.06
CA ILE A 240 12.44 -8.18 -15.45
C ILE A 240 12.96 -9.57 -15.81
N ALA A 241 12.11 -10.59 -15.87
CA ALA A 241 12.48 -11.94 -16.29
C ALA A 241 12.98 -11.93 -17.76
N ASP A 242 12.22 -11.31 -18.67
CA ASP A 242 12.58 -11.19 -20.09
C ASP A 242 13.91 -10.44 -20.29
N SER A 243 14.20 -9.45 -19.43
CA SER A 243 15.45 -8.69 -19.49
C SER A 243 16.64 -9.50 -18.96
N GLY A 244 16.42 -10.37 -17.97
CA GLY A 244 17.45 -11.22 -17.38
C GLY A 244 17.93 -12.33 -18.31
N GLU A 245 17.01 -12.97 -19.05
CA GLU A 245 17.35 -14.02 -20.02
C GLU A 245 18.21 -13.48 -21.17
N ASN A 246 17.90 -12.28 -21.66
CA ASN A 246 18.70 -11.63 -22.69
C ASN A 246 20.14 -11.33 -22.24
N HIS A 247 20.37 -11.04 -20.96
CA HIS A 247 21.73 -10.84 -20.44
C HIS A 247 22.50 -12.14 -20.24
N ALA A 248 21.83 -13.23 -19.87
CA ALA A 248 22.45 -14.55 -19.75
C ALA A 248 22.89 -15.08 -21.13
N HIS A 249 22.09 -14.87 -22.18
CA HIS A 249 22.43 -15.28 -23.54
C HIS A 249 23.61 -14.48 -24.13
N VAL A 250 23.67 -13.18 -23.90
CA VAL A 250 24.78 -12.34 -24.39
C VAL A 250 26.11 -12.68 -23.71
N GLN A 251 26.10 -13.16 -22.45
CA GLN A 251 27.31 -13.60 -21.76
C GLN A 251 27.82 -14.97 -22.22
N LEU A 252 26.97 -15.82 -22.81
CA LEU A 252 27.36 -17.13 -23.33
C LEU A 252 27.90 -17.08 -24.77
N GLU A 253 27.55 -16.07 -25.56
CA GLU A 253 28.09 -15.88 -26.92
C GLU A 253 29.45 -15.17 -26.95
N THR A 254 29.90 -14.63 -25.81
CA THR A 254 31.16 -13.88 -25.70
C THR A 254 32.26 -14.63 -24.94
N SER A 255 32.02 -15.89 -24.57
CA SER A 255 32.97 -16.82 -23.95
C SER A 255 33.32 -17.97 -24.89
#